data_AF-A0A3D5VFF5-F1
#
_entry.id   AF-A0A3D5VFF5-F1
#
_cell.length_a   1.000
_cell.length_b   1.000
_cell.length_c   1.000
_cell.angle_alpha   90.00
_cell.angle_beta   90.00
_cell.angle_gamma   90.00
#
_symmetry.space_group_name_H-M   'P 1'
#
loop_
_entity.id
_entity.type
_entity.pdbx_description
1 polymer ?
#
loop_
_entity_poly.entity_id
_entity_poly.type
_entity_poly.pdbx_seq_one_letter_code
_entity_poly.pdbx_strand_id
1 'polypeptide(L)'
;MKRVFACVLAIMLVLGIALPLNAAREGSPLASADQETRVIVQLMQNPVLVYETQLKERGTCTPQGLTTYANTLKQSLSNVISQAKSKGIDIKVEAQYTHSFFGFSAGIPFSQIAELEKLPGVKKVFPDLPIQLPKISYTVPQTGAPALWDMPEGYTGEGIIVSVIDTGIDYNHVFLGMGIGPENKVLGGKNFTQPLSPEDPPVDSTDLMDGNGHGTHVAGIIAADGSIVEGFEDFKGMAPDANLYAVKVLSDEGKGYSSWVIGGIEWSVNPDDGLARADVINMSLGASYLTSPGYPTAMAANAAAEAGVIVVASAGNEGQDFPTSSAPSTGSQVISVASYGYIQPAYISVGENEIWDVMPSDCPEPDELPHGIVCAGLGRYDEVAGINDFEGIDLTGKIALMQRGESAFTEKVQNAADQGAIAAIIFNNEPGLFGMAGEFVLPAYSISLENGAYILSCLNEDPLLQVT
;
A
#
# COMPACT_ATOMS: atom_id res chain seq x y z
N MET A 1 33.96 42.49 -32.73
CA MET A 1 34.17 42.69 -31.29
C MET A 1 33.33 41.64 -30.55
N LYS A 2 34.02 40.78 -29.79
CA LYS A 2 33.60 39.97 -28.61
C LYS A 2 32.21 39.28 -28.68
N ARG A 3 32.09 37.94 -28.85
CA ARG A 3 32.46 36.79 -27.97
C ARG A 3 31.87 36.84 -26.54
N VAL A 4 31.04 35.80 -26.27
CA VAL A 4 30.93 35.00 -25.03
C VAL A 4 30.16 35.61 -23.87
N PHE A 5 29.03 34.97 -23.48
CA PHE A 5 28.80 34.38 -22.14
C PHE A 5 27.41 33.69 -22.12
N ALA A 6 27.36 32.48 -22.68
CA ALA A 6 26.38 31.45 -22.36
C ALA A 6 27.22 30.19 -22.11
N CYS A 7 27.50 29.92 -20.82
CA CYS A 7 28.18 28.75 -20.23
C CYS A 7 28.92 29.18 -18.95
N VAL A 8 28.20 29.42 -17.84
CA VAL A 8 28.74 29.26 -16.47
C VAL A 8 27.60 28.85 -15.55
N LEU A 9 27.27 27.57 -15.53
CA LEU A 9 26.67 26.91 -14.36
C LEU A 9 26.89 25.38 -14.45
N ALA A 10 28.11 25.00 -14.85
CA ALA A 10 28.55 23.60 -14.92
C ALA A 10 29.96 23.40 -14.33
N ILE A 11 30.53 24.40 -13.65
CA ILE A 11 31.85 24.32 -13.00
C ILE A 11 31.81 25.14 -11.71
N MET A 12 31.22 24.57 -10.66
CA MET A 12 31.47 24.89 -9.24
C MET A 12 31.18 23.65 -8.39
N LEU A 13 31.65 22.49 -8.85
CA LEU A 13 31.64 21.27 -8.04
C LEU A 13 32.88 20.42 -8.34
N VAL A 14 34.04 21.08 -8.42
CA VAL A 14 35.33 20.43 -8.26
C VAL A 14 36.26 21.41 -7.53
N LEU A 15 36.78 20.93 -6.39
CA LEU A 15 37.91 21.41 -5.57
C LEU A 15 37.63 22.36 -4.39
N GLY A 16 37.76 21.76 -3.20
CA GLY A 16 38.10 22.39 -1.93
C GLY A 16 36.89 22.40 -1.00
N ILE A 17 36.76 21.50 -0.03
CA ILE A 17 37.78 21.16 0.95
C ILE A 17 37.65 19.68 1.35
N ALA A 18 38.71 18.90 1.13
CA ALA A 18 39.00 17.76 1.98
C ALA A 18 39.35 18.31 3.37
N LEU A 19 38.41 18.22 4.31
CA LEU A 19 38.67 18.34 5.74
C LEU A 19 38.42 16.96 6.34
N PRO A 20 39.23 16.57 7.34
CA PRO A 20 39.25 15.22 7.83
C PRO A 20 37.91 14.93 8.51
N LEU A 21 37.38 13.73 8.31
CA LEU A 21 36.54 13.07 9.31
C LEU A 21 37.40 12.97 10.59
N ASN A 22 37.50 14.05 11.36
CA ASN A 22 38.08 14.08 12.69
C ASN A 22 37.29 15.10 13.51
N ALA A 23 35.98 14.85 13.58
CA ALA A 23 35.15 15.14 14.75
C ALA A 23 33.98 14.15 14.79
N ALA A 24 34.21 12.89 14.38
CA ALA A 24 33.44 11.82 14.97
C ALA A 24 33.90 11.77 16.43
N ARG A 25 33.07 12.31 17.33
CA ARG A 25 33.15 12.01 18.76
C ARG A 25 33.18 10.48 18.82
N GLU A 26 34.31 9.90 19.26
CA GLU A 26 34.45 8.46 19.42
C GLU A 26 33.22 7.94 20.18
N GLY A 27 32.47 7.03 19.56
CA GLY A 27 31.30 6.40 20.16
C GLY A 27 29.92 6.91 19.75
N SER A 28 29.72 7.51 18.56
CA SER A 28 28.36 7.72 18.03
C SER A 28 27.69 6.37 17.71
N PRO A 29 26.58 6.00 18.38
CA PRO A 29 25.89 4.73 18.18
C PRO A 29 24.92 4.74 16.98
N LEU A 30 24.97 5.80 16.17
CA LEU A 30 24.20 5.90 14.95
C LEU A 30 24.72 4.89 13.90
N ALA A 31 23.82 4.09 13.32
CA ALA A 31 24.07 3.09 12.25
C ALA A 31 25.52 2.58 12.12
N SER A 32 25.85 1.46 12.75
CA SER A 32 27.22 0.91 12.66
C SER A 32 27.56 0.48 11.23
N ALA A 33 28.81 0.67 10.85
CA ALA A 33 29.34 0.37 9.51
C ALA A 33 29.18 -1.11 9.07
N ASP A 34 28.85 -2.03 9.98
CA ASP A 34 28.95 -3.48 9.78
C ASP A 34 27.59 -4.20 9.59
N GLN A 35 26.46 -3.49 9.62
CA GLN A 35 25.13 -4.12 9.46
C GLN A 35 24.93 -4.65 8.03
N GLU A 36 24.51 -5.92 7.89
CA GLU A 36 24.26 -6.56 6.60
C GLU A 36 22.89 -6.14 6.03
N THR A 37 22.89 -5.47 4.87
CA THR A 37 21.70 -4.92 4.20
C THR A 37 21.47 -5.60 2.85
N ARG A 38 20.21 -5.84 2.48
CA ARG A 38 19.84 -6.35 1.14
C ARG A 38 19.75 -5.22 0.14
N VAL A 39 20.35 -5.40 -1.03
CA VAL A 39 20.35 -4.42 -2.11
C VAL A 39 19.99 -5.05 -3.46
N ILE A 40 19.44 -4.24 -4.35
CA ILE A 40 19.28 -4.51 -5.78
C ILE A 40 20.27 -3.63 -6.55
N VAL A 41 21.20 -4.25 -7.28
CA VAL A 41 22.23 -3.57 -8.07
C VAL A 41 21.79 -3.53 -9.53
N GLN A 42 21.52 -2.33 -10.05
CA GLN A 42 21.25 -2.11 -11.48
C GLN A 42 22.55 -1.92 -12.25
N LEU A 43 22.66 -2.54 -13.42
CA LEU A 43 23.81 -2.41 -14.31
C LEU A 43 23.48 -1.57 -15.56
N MET A 44 24.53 -1.10 -16.26
CA MET A 44 24.43 -0.07 -17.30
C MET A 44 23.70 -0.49 -18.59
N GLN A 45 23.72 -1.77 -18.95
CA GLN A 45 23.11 -2.26 -20.18
C GLN A 45 21.59 -2.39 -20.07
N ASN A 46 20.90 -2.33 -21.21
CA ASN A 46 19.47 -2.60 -21.27
C ASN A 46 19.19 -4.09 -21.00
N PRO A 47 18.08 -4.43 -20.35
CA PRO A 47 17.65 -5.81 -20.19
C PRO A 47 17.17 -6.38 -21.54
N VAL A 48 17.11 -7.72 -21.65
CA VAL A 48 16.77 -8.43 -22.90
C VAL A 48 15.46 -7.93 -23.49
N LEU A 49 14.44 -7.67 -22.66
CA LEU A 49 13.11 -7.24 -23.13
C LEU A 49 13.16 -5.89 -23.86
N VAL A 50 13.94 -4.93 -23.35
CA VAL A 50 14.13 -3.63 -24.01
C VAL A 50 14.90 -3.79 -25.32
N TYR A 51 15.93 -4.64 -25.34
CA TYR A 51 16.71 -4.93 -26.55
C TYR A 51 15.87 -5.64 -27.62
N GLU A 52 15.00 -6.57 -27.22
CA GLU A 52 14.05 -7.24 -28.10
C GLU A 52 13.11 -6.24 -28.78
N THR A 53 12.51 -5.33 -28.03
CA THR A 53 11.64 -4.28 -28.59
C THR A 53 12.38 -3.45 -29.64
N GLN A 54 13.61 -3.02 -29.33
CA GLN A 54 14.44 -2.25 -30.27
C GLN A 54 14.77 -3.01 -31.57
N LEU A 55 15.01 -4.33 -31.48
CA LEU A 55 15.26 -5.15 -32.66
C LEU A 55 13.99 -5.41 -33.48
N LYS A 56 12.83 -5.57 -32.82
CA LYS A 56 11.53 -5.73 -33.49
C LYS A 56 11.18 -4.49 -34.29
N GLU A 57 11.34 -3.29 -33.72
CA GLU A 57 11.13 -2.01 -34.42
C GLU A 57 12.00 -1.85 -35.67
N ARG A 58 13.19 -2.44 -35.66
CA ARG A 58 14.15 -2.39 -36.79
C ARG A 58 13.98 -3.55 -37.78
N GLY A 59 13.08 -4.51 -37.50
CA GLY A 59 12.88 -5.70 -38.32
C GLY A 59 14.07 -6.69 -38.31
N THR A 60 14.92 -6.66 -37.28
CA THR A 60 16.15 -7.48 -37.20
C THR A 60 16.16 -8.46 -36.02
N CYS A 61 15.04 -8.61 -35.31
CA CYS A 61 14.94 -9.49 -34.15
C CYS A 61 15.06 -10.96 -34.55
N THR A 62 16.01 -11.67 -33.92
CA THR A 62 16.17 -13.13 -34.08
C THR A 62 16.37 -13.80 -32.71
N PRO A 63 15.84 -15.01 -32.50
CA PRO A 63 16.04 -15.76 -31.24
C PRO A 63 17.52 -15.97 -30.89
N GLN A 64 18.36 -16.21 -31.90
CA GLN A 64 19.80 -16.36 -31.72
C GLN A 64 20.46 -15.06 -31.24
N GLY A 65 20.03 -13.90 -31.78
CA GLY A 65 20.51 -12.58 -31.36
C GLY A 65 20.16 -12.26 -29.92
N LEU A 66 18.93 -12.57 -29.49
CA LEU A 66 18.49 -12.39 -28.10
C LEU A 66 19.25 -13.30 -27.14
N THR A 67 19.46 -14.56 -27.51
CA THR A 67 20.23 -15.53 -26.71
C THR A 67 21.69 -15.08 -26.56
N THR A 68 22.29 -14.59 -27.64
CA THR A 68 23.67 -14.06 -27.62
C THR A 68 23.77 -12.86 -26.69
N TYR A 69 22.83 -11.91 -26.79
CA TYR A 69 22.78 -10.74 -25.93
C TYR A 69 22.58 -11.10 -24.45
N ALA A 70 21.65 -12.01 -24.14
CA ALA A 70 21.44 -12.51 -22.78
C ALA A 70 22.71 -13.14 -22.18
N ASN A 71 23.49 -13.86 -22.99
CA ASN A 71 24.78 -14.42 -22.55
C ASN A 71 25.83 -13.33 -22.30
N THR A 72 25.87 -12.27 -23.12
CA THR A 72 26.73 -11.10 -22.87
C THR A 72 26.35 -10.41 -21.55
N LEU A 73 25.05 -10.28 -21.25
CA LEU A 73 24.58 -9.73 -19.98
C LEU A 73 25.00 -10.59 -18.79
N LYS A 74 24.88 -11.92 -18.86
CA LYS A 74 25.36 -12.85 -17.81
C LYS A 74 26.86 -12.72 -17.55
N GLN A 75 27.66 -12.56 -18.61
CA GLN A 75 29.11 -12.32 -18.47
C GLN A 75 29.38 -10.99 -17.79
N SER A 76 28.67 -9.92 -18.18
CA SER A 76 28.80 -8.61 -17.55
C SER A 76 28.45 -8.62 -16.07
N LEU A 77 27.37 -9.33 -15.67
CA LEU A 77 27.02 -9.55 -14.25
C LEU A 77 28.15 -10.23 -13.49
N SER A 78 28.66 -11.34 -14.02
CA SER A 78 29.75 -12.11 -13.39
C SER A 78 31.02 -11.26 -13.21
N ASN A 79 31.31 -10.38 -14.18
CA ASN A 79 32.44 -9.47 -14.12
C ASN A 79 32.28 -8.44 -13.00
N VAL A 80 31.12 -7.81 -12.87
CA VAL A 80 30.86 -6.81 -11.81
C VAL A 80 30.91 -7.45 -10.42
N ILE A 81 30.30 -8.63 -10.26
CA ILE A 81 30.34 -9.38 -8.99
C ILE A 81 31.78 -9.76 -8.62
N SER A 82 32.58 -10.20 -9.59
CA SER A 82 33.99 -10.53 -9.35
C SER A 82 34.82 -9.29 -8.99
N GLN A 83 34.56 -8.15 -9.65
CA GLN A 83 35.18 -6.87 -9.31
C GLN A 83 34.86 -6.45 -7.88
N ALA A 84 33.59 -6.53 -7.47
CA ALA A 84 33.16 -6.24 -6.10
C ALA A 84 33.94 -7.08 -5.07
N LYS A 85 33.99 -8.41 -5.26
CA LYS A 85 34.74 -9.31 -4.38
C LYS A 85 36.24 -8.98 -4.32
N SER A 86 36.85 -8.68 -5.46
CA SER A 86 38.28 -8.29 -5.50
C SER A 86 38.59 -6.95 -4.84
N LYS A 87 37.59 -6.07 -4.71
CA LYS A 87 37.68 -4.81 -3.96
C LYS A 87 37.44 -4.99 -2.46
N GLY A 88 37.24 -6.22 -2.01
CA GLY A 88 36.97 -6.54 -0.61
C GLY A 88 35.52 -6.30 -0.20
N ILE A 89 34.60 -6.14 -1.17
CA ILE A 89 33.18 -6.04 -0.86
C ILE A 89 32.65 -7.44 -0.51
N ASP A 90 32.13 -7.59 0.72
CA ASP A 90 31.50 -8.83 1.18
C ASP A 90 30.10 -8.95 0.58
N ILE A 91 30.06 -9.45 -0.65
CA ILE A 91 28.85 -9.53 -1.46
C ILE A 91 28.31 -10.95 -1.55
N LYS A 92 27.12 -11.15 -0.98
CA LYS A 92 26.36 -12.40 -1.01
C LYS A 92 25.24 -12.28 -2.04
N VAL A 93 25.53 -12.64 -3.28
CA VAL A 93 24.57 -12.57 -4.38
C VAL A 93 23.47 -13.61 -4.19
N GLU A 94 22.22 -13.17 -4.27
CA GLU A 94 21.04 -14.00 -4.04
C GLU A 94 20.30 -14.34 -5.34
N ALA A 95 20.11 -13.35 -6.22
CA ALA A 95 19.47 -13.54 -7.51
C ALA A 95 20.10 -12.65 -8.59
N GLN A 96 20.02 -13.08 -9.84
CA GLN A 96 20.53 -12.35 -11.00
C GLN A 96 19.44 -12.21 -12.07
N TYR A 97 19.34 -11.02 -12.64
CA TYR A 97 18.28 -10.62 -13.55
C TYR A 97 18.87 -10.14 -14.87
N THR A 98 18.37 -10.66 -15.98
CA THR A 98 18.77 -10.22 -17.33
C THR A 98 17.60 -9.83 -18.23
N HIS A 99 16.38 -10.23 -17.90
CA HIS A 99 15.28 -10.23 -18.86
C HIS A 99 14.42 -8.96 -18.83
N SER A 100 13.77 -8.67 -17.70
CA SER A 100 12.96 -7.45 -17.48
C SER A 100 13.75 -6.36 -16.74
N PHE A 101 14.71 -6.78 -15.91
CA PHE A 101 15.65 -5.94 -15.19
C PHE A 101 17.06 -6.48 -15.43
N PHE A 102 18.05 -5.60 -15.57
CA PHE A 102 19.44 -6.01 -15.74
C PHE A 102 20.26 -5.62 -14.51
N GLY A 103 20.58 -6.63 -13.69
CA GLY A 103 21.13 -6.42 -12.36
C GLY A 103 21.13 -7.69 -11.51
N PHE A 104 21.36 -7.54 -10.21
CA PHE A 104 21.32 -8.65 -9.26
C PHE A 104 20.91 -8.16 -7.87
N SER A 105 20.36 -9.04 -7.03
CA SER A 105 20.17 -8.77 -5.60
C SER A 105 21.29 -9.41 -4.79
N ALA A 106 21.69 -8.75 -3.69
CA ALA A 106 22.72 -9.25 -2.80
C ALA A 106 22.56 -8.73 -1.38
N GLY A 107 23.03 -9.49 -0.39
CA GLY A 107 23.39 -8.97 0.93
C GLY A 107 24.79 -8.37 0.90
N ILE A 108 24.96 -7.16 1.46
CA ILE A 108 26.25 -6.47 1.64
C ILE A 108 26.27 -5.68 2.97
N PRO A 109 27.43 -5.49 3.61
CA PRO A 109 27.56 -4.53 4.71
C PRO A 109 27.19 -3.11 4.26
N PHE A 110 26.43 -2.39 5.09
CA PHE A 110 25.95 -1.05 4.80
C PHE A 110 27.06 -0.07 4.41
N SER A 111 28.21 -0.12 5.09
CA SER A 111 29.39 0.71 4.79
C SER A 111 29.97 0.52 3.39
N GLN A 112 29.67 -0.60 2.72
CA GLN A 112 30.26 -0.96 1.44
C GLN A 112 29.38 -0.58 0.23
N ILE A 113 28.15 -0.08 0.46
CA ILE A 113 27.23 0.36 -0.60
C ILE A 113 27.90 1.43 -1.49
N ALA A 114 28.51 2.45 -0.88
CA ALA A 114 29.14 3.56 -1.61
C ALA A 114 30.33 3.10 -2.48
N GLU A 115 31.03 2.03 -2.08
CA GLU A 115 32.11 1.45 -2.89
C GLU A 115 31.57 0.56 -4.01
N LEU A 116 30.46 -0.15 -3.77
CA LEU A 116 29.75 -0.92 -4.78
C LEU A 116 29.20 -0.01 -5.90
N GLU A 117 28.63 1.15 -5.56
CA GLU A 117 28.12 2.13 -6.52
C GLU A 117 29.20 2.70 -7.45
N LYS A 118 30.45 2.79 -6.97
CA LYS A 118 31.58 3.29 -7.76
C LYS A 118 32.14 2.27 -8.75
N LEU A 119 31.69 1.01 -8.72
CA LEU A 119 32.24 -0.02 -9.60
C LEU A 119 31.87 0.21 -11.06
N PRO A 120 32.83 0.05 -12.00
CA PRO A 120 32.54 0.11 -13.42
C PRO A 120 31.45 -0.89 -13.83
N GLY A 121 30.39 -0.38 -14.45
CA GLY A 121 29.25 -1.18 -14.92
C GLY A 121 28.05 -1.18 -13.97
N VAL A 122 28.22 -0.73 -12.72
CA VAL A 122 27.11 -0.41 -11.82
C VAL A 122 26.50 0.92 -12.23
N LYS A 123 25.19 0.93 -12.44
CA LYS A 123 24.41 2.11 -12.78
C LYS A 123 23.84 2.77 -11.53
N LYS A 124 23.29 1.97 -10.61
CA LYS A 124 22.69 2.41 -9.36
C LYS A 124 22.52 1.23 -8.40
N VAL A 125 22.64 1.45 -7.10
CA VAL A 125 22.28 0.48 -6.06
C VAL A 125 20.99 0.96 -5.39
N PHE A 126 20.05 0.04 -5.19
CA PHE A 126 18.77 0.28 -4.53
C PHE A 126 18.67 -0.61 -3.29
N PRO A 127 17.93 -0.21 -2.24
CA PRO A 127 17.56 -1.15 -1.18
C PRO A 127 16.60 -2.23 -1.72
N ASP A 128 16.77 -3.47 -1.27
CA ASP A 128 15.85 -4.59 -1.55
C ASP A 128 14.85 -4.72 -0.39
N LEU A 129 13.72 -4.03 -0.53
CA LEU A 129 12.75 -3.85 0.55
C LEU A 129 11.75 -5.01 0.60
N PRO A 130 11.35 -5.46 1.81
CA PRO A 130 10.23 -6.39 1.94
C PRO A 130 8.93 -5.72 1.48
N ILE A 131 8.15 -6.42 0.66
CA ILE A 131 6.81 -5.97 0.24
C ILE A 131 5.79 -6.48 1.26
N GLN A 132 5.01 -5.59 1.87
CA GLN A 132 3.95 -5.91 2.83
C GLN A 132 2.55 -5.67 2.22
N LEU A 133 1.53 -6.30 2.80
CA LEU A 133 0.14 -6.09 2.43
C LEU A 133 -0.34 -4.69 2.88
N PRO A 134 -1.14 -3.96 2.07
CA PRO A 134 -1.68 -2.65 2.45
C PRO A 134 -2.78 -2.78 3.54
N LYS A 135 -2.82 -1.82 4.50
CA LYS A 135 -3.95 -1.62 5.43
C LYS A 135 -5.06 -0.79 4.74
N ILE A 136 -6.34 -1.19 4.86
CA ILE A 136 -7.46 -0.66 4.05
C ILE A 136 -8.58 -0.01 4.92
N SER A 137 -8.24 0.77 5.95
CA SER A 137 -9.24 1.39 6.86
C SER A 137 -9.69 2.82 6.50
N TYR A 138 -9.11 3.47 5.48
CA TYR A 138 -9.28 4.92 5.27
C TYR A 138 -10.28 5.35 4.18
N THR A 139 -10.95 4.43 3.49
CA THR A 139 -11.78 4.78 2.32
C THR A 139 -13.16 5.34 2.67
N VAL A 140 -13.84 4.86 3.71
CA VAL A 140 -15.20 5.31 4.04
C VAL A 140 -15.26 6.79 4.44
N PRO A 141 -14.40 7.31 5.34
CA PRO A 141 -14.37 8.74 5.66
C PRO A 141 -14.12 9.65 4.45
N GLN A 142 -13.30 9.20 3.50
CA GLN A 142 -12.93 10.00 2.33
C GLN A 142 -14.07 10.19 1.32
N THR A 143 -15.08 9.32 1.34
CA THR A 143 -16.30 9.49 0.53
C THR A 143 -17.25 10.55 1.09
N GLY A 144 -17.01 11.04 2.31
CA GLY A 144 -17.91 11.94 3.04
C GLY A 144 -19.04 11.21 3.77
N ALA A 145 -19.02 9.89 3.86
CA ALA A 145 -20.04 9.10 4.55
C ALA A 145 -20.28 9.51 6.01
N PRO A 146 -19.24 9.83 6.84
CA PRO A 146 -19.47 10.28 8.22
C PRO A 146 -20.35 11.52 8.32
N ALA A 147 -20.28 12.44 7.34
CA ALA A 147 -21.13 13.63 7.35
C ALA A 147 -22.63 13.30 7.19
N LEU A 148 -22.99 12.16 6.59
CA LEU A 148 -24.36 11.66 6.51
C LEU A 148 -24.79 10.94 7.80
N TRP A 149 -23.87 10.21 8.44
CA TRP A 149 -24.11 9.56 9.72
C TRP A 149 -24.34 10.57 10.84
N ASP A 150 -23.61 11.69 10.82
CA ASP A 150 -23.67 12.76 11.84
C ASP A 150 -24.85 13.73 11.63
N MET A 151 -25.66 13.56 10.58
CA MET A 151 -26.89 14.36 10.42
C MET A 151 -27.88 14.06 11.56
N PRO A 152 -28.75 15.01 11.94
CA PRO A 152 -29.77 14.77 12.97
C PRO A 152 -30.66 13.55 12.71
N GLU A 153 -30.89 13.24 11.43
CA GLU A 153 -31.65 12.08 10.97
C GLU A 153 -30.85 10.76 11.01
N GLY A 154 -29.51 10.80 11.06
CA GLY A 154 -28.63 9.63 11.22
C GLY A 154 -28.70 8.60 10.10
N TYR A 155 -28.12 8.89 8.93
CA TYR A 155 -28.25 8.00 7.76
C TYR A 155 -27.23 6.85 7.75
N THR A 156 -27.45 5.81 8.56
CA THR A 156 -26.55 4.65 8.70
C THR A 156 -27.02 3.40 7.96
N GLY A 157 -28.16 3.46 7.28
CA GLY A 157 -28.76 2.33 6.56
C GLY A 157 -29.76 1.51 7.38
N GLU A 158 -30.18 1.99 8.55
CA GLU A 158 -31.21 1.33 9.35
C GLU A 158 -32.49 1.06 8.52
N GLY A 159 -32.96 -0.19 8.57
CA GLY A 159 -34.14 -0.64 7.83
C GLY A 159 -33.94 -0.87 6.33
N ILE A 160 -32.72 -0.67 5.82
CA ILE A 160 -32.36 -0.95 4.42
C ILE A 160 -31.78 -2.36 4.31
N ILE A 161 -32.23 -3.07 3.27
CA ILE A 161 -31.75 -4.42 2.95
C ILE A 161 -30.89 -4.37 1.69
N VAL A 162 -29.63 -4.79 1.82
CA VAL A 162 -28.67 -4.90 0.71
C VAL A 162 -28.44 -6.37 0.37
N SER A 163 -28.78 -6.77 -0.85
CA SER A 163 -28.45 -8.10 -1.36
C SER A 163 -27.05 -8.11 -1.96
N VAL A 164 -26.17 -8.92 -1.39
CA VAL A 164 -24.81 -9.15 -1.88
C VAL A 164 -24.81 -10.40 -2.74
N ILE A 165 -24.79 -10.21 -4.06
CA ILE A 165 -24.78 -11.28 -5.05
C ILE A 165 -23.31 -11.60 -5.40
N ASP A 166 -22.74 -12.63 -4.77
CA ASP A 166 -21.30 -12.89 -4.77
C ASP A 166 -20.94 -14.37 -4.44
N THR A 167 -19.79 -14.64 -3.81
CA THR A 167 -19.31 -15.96 -3.36
C THR A 167 -19.95 -16.45 -2.05
N GLY A 168 -20.92 -15.72 -1.50
CA GLY A 168 -21.51 -15.96 -0.18
C GLY A 168 -21.10 -14.89 0.82
N ILE A 169 -21.44 -15.07 2.10
CA ILE A 169 -20.97 -14.23 3.20
C ILE A 169 -20.58 -15.14 4.36
N ASP A 170 -19.40 -14.93 4.96
CA ASP A 170 -19.12 -15.44 6.30
C ASP A 170 -19.94 -14.65 7.33
N TYR A 171 -21.18 -15.10 7.53
CA TYR A 171 -22.09 -14.51 8.49
C TYR A 171 -21.65 -14.74 9.95
N ASN A 172 -20.64 -15.57 10.20
CA ASN A 172 -20.01 -15.70 11.52
C ASN A 172 -18.85 -14.71 11.72
N HIS A 173 -18.61 -13.80 10.77
CA HIS A 173 -17.59 -12.78 10.92
C HIS A 173 -18.00 -11.76 11.99
N VAL A 174 -17.03 -11.33 12.81
CA VAL A 174 -17.26 -10.44 13.97
C VAL A 174 -17.92 -9.11 13.61
N PHE A 175 -17.59 -8.53 12.45
CA PHE A 175 -18.22 -7.31 11.94
C PHE A 175 -19.54 -7.52 11.17
N LEU A 176 -19.95 -8.77 10.96
CA LEU A 176 -21.12 -9.14 10.16
C LEU A 176 -22.24 -9.79 10.99
N GLY A 177 -22.24 -9.54 12.30
CA GLY A 177 -23.34 -9.91 13.20
C GLY A 177 -23.26 -11.32 13.81
N MET A 178 -22.20 -12.11 13.55
CA MET A 178 -21.94 -13.40 14.20
C MET A 178 -23.11 -14.42 14.12
N GLY A 179 -23.89 -14.38 13.05
CA GLY A 179 -25.04 -15.27 12.86
C GLY A 179 -25.87 -14.93 11.63
N ILE A 180 -26.87 -15.78 11.37
CA ILE A 180 -27.85 -15.60 10.29
C ILE A 180 -29.27 -15.72 10.81
N GLY A 181 -30.16 -14.84 10.36
CA GLY A 181 -31.58 -14.84 10.71
C GLY A 181 -32.13 -13.43 11.00
N PRO A 182 -33.41 -13.33 11.39
CA PRO A 182 -34.11 -12.04 11.49
C PRO A 182 -33.53 -11.08 12.53
N GLU A 183 -32.82 -11.59 13.53
CA GLU A 183 -32.17 -10.80 14.59
C GLU A 183 -30.69 -10.51 14.30
N ASN A 184 -30.17 -10.97 13.15
CA ASN A 184 -28.78 -10.81 12.76
C ASN A 184 -28.64 -9.81 11.62
N LYS A 185 -27.41 -9.33 11.40
CA LYS A 185 -27.09 -8.46 10.27
C LYS A 185 -27.35 -9.16 8.94
N VAL A 186 -26.92 -10.42 8.80
CA VAL A 186 -27.29 -11.26 7.65
C VAL A 186 -28.62 -11.93 7.92
N LEU A 187 -29.67 -11.51 7.21
CA LEU A 187 -31.04 -11.97 7.46
C LEU A 187 -31.33 -13.35 6.88
N GLY A 188 -30.64 -13.70 5.79
CA GLY A 188 -30.93 -14.88 4.97
C GLY A 188 -30.20 -14.82 3.64
N GLY A 189 -30.58 -15.70 2.72
CA GLY A 189 -29.92 -15.80 1.43
C GLY A 189 -30.28 -17.05 0.66
N LYS A 190 -29.69 -17.21 -0.52
CA LYS A 190 -29.86 -18.39 -1.36
C LYS A 190 -28.60 -18.72 -2.12
N ASN A 191 -28.28 -20.01 -2.21
CA ASN A 191 -27.17 -20.51 -2.99
C ASN A 191 -27.65 -21.10 -4.32
N PHE A 192 -27.21 -20.49 -5.42
CA PHE A 192 -27.53 -20.90 -6.78
C PHE A 192 -26.43 -21.76 -7.41
N THR A 193 -25.30 -21.93 -6.72
CA THR A 193 -24.18 -22.69 -7.23
C THR A 193 -24.50 -24.19 -7.29
N GLN A 194 -23.87 -24.86 -8.26
CA GLN A 194 -23.96 -26.29 -8.49
C GLN A 194 -22.56 -26.80 -8.87
N PRO A 195 -22.33 -28.13 -8.85
CA PRO A 195 -21.10 -28.71 -9.39
C PRO A 195 -20.77 -28.18 -10.79
N LEU A 196 -19.55 -27.70 -11.02
CA LEU A 196 -19.12 -27.16 -12.33
C LEU A 196 -18.67 -28.29 -13.27
N SER A 197 -18.25 -29.42 -12.71
CA SER A 197 -17.92 -30.66 -13.39
C SER A 197 -18.65 -31.85 -12.77
N PRO A 198 -18.88 -32.95 -13.52
CA PRO A 198 -19.40 -34.20 -12.96
C PRO A 198 -18.55 -34.81 -11.85
N GLU A 199 -17.27 -34.45 -11.79
CA GLU A 199 -16.31 -34.91 -10.79
C GLU A 199 -16.31 -34.06 -9.52
N ASP A 200 -16.91 -32.87 -9.55
CA ASP A 200 -16.99 -31.99 -8.39
C ASP A 200 -17.95 -32.57 -7.34
N PRO A 201 -17.66 -32.37 -6.03
CA PRO A 201 -18.56 -32.82 -4.98
C PRO A 201 -19.93 -32.12 -5.09
N PRO A 202 -21.01 -32.76 -4.61
CA PRO A 202 -22.32 -32.12 -4.58
C PRO A 202 -22.29 -30.85 -3.72
N VAL A 203 -22.94 -29.81 -4.22
CA VAL A 203 -23.08 -28.53 -3.51
C VAL A 203 -24.36 -28.54 -2.67
N ASP A 204 -24.24 -28.10 -1.42
CA ASP A 204 -25.39 -27.82 -0.57
C ASP A 204 -26.01 -26.47 -0.96
N SER A 205 -27.20 -26.49 -1.52
CA SER A 205 -27.94 -25.30 -1.94
C SER A 205 -28.43 -24.43 -0.76
N THR A 206 -28.27 -24.90 0.48
CA THR A 206 -28.58 -24.13 1.69
C THR A 206 -27.33 -23.46 2.29
N ASP A 207 -26.14 -23.80 1.80
CA ASP A 207 -24.90 -23.20 2.29
C ASP A 207 -24.68 -21.82 1.69
N LEU A 208 -24.73 -20.80 2.55
CA LEU A 208 -24.51 -19.39 2.23
C LEU A 208 -23.11 -18.91 2.62
N MET A 209 -22.33 -19.78 3.25
CA MET A 209 -20.98 -19.48 3.72
C MET A 209 -20.08 -19.11 2.54
N ASP A 210 -19.21 -18.13 2.78
CA ASP A 210 -18.21 -17.74 1.81
C ASP A 210 -16.92 -18.56 1.98
N GLY A 211 -16.68 -19.52 1.09
CA GLY A 211 -15.41 -20.25 1.05
C GLY A 211 -14.32 -19.55 0.24
N ASN A 212 -14.61 -18.42 -0.42
CA ASN A 212 -13.65 -17.67 -1.23
C ASN A 212 -13.05 -16.46 -0.48
N GLY A 213 -13.90 -15.73 0.24
CA GLY A 213 -13.56 -14.50 0.97
C GLY A 213 -13.96 -13.21 0.25
N HIS A 214 -14.24 -13.27 -1.06
CA HIS A 214 -14.58 -12.07 -1.84
C HIS A 214 -15.92 -11.45 -1.41
N GLY A 215 -16.98 -12.26 -1.30
CA GLY A 215 -18.30 -11.78 -0.87
C GLY A 215 -18.30 -11.24 0.56
N THR A 216 -17.54 -11.84 1.47
CA THR A 216 -17.34 -11.35 2.86
C THR A 216 -16.63 -10.00 2.87
N HIS A 217 -15.59 -9.84 2.05
CA HIS A 217 -14.87 -8.59 1.91
C HIS A 217 -15.79 -7.47 1.38
N VAL A 218 -16.60 -7.77 0.36
CA VAL A 218 -17.62 -6.85 -0.18
C VAL A 218 -18.67 -6.49 0.87
N ALA A 219 -19.20 -7.47 1.60
CA ALA A 219 -20.16 -7.27 2.68
C ALA A 219 -19.61 -6.35 3.78
N GLY A 220 -18.34 -6.50 4.14
CA GLY A 220 -17.66 -5.64 5.11
C GLY A 220 -17.60 -4.18 4.68
N ILE A 221 -17.23 -3.91 3.42
CA ILE A 221 -17.22 -2.55 2.86
C ILE A 221 -18.61 -1.90 2.93
N ILE A 222 -19.66 -2.68 2.65
CA ILE A 222 -21.04 -2.21 2.64
C ILE A 222 -21.53 -1.92 4.06
N ALA A 223 -21.43 -2.89 4.97
CA ALA A 223 -22.18 -2.86 6.22
C ALA A 223 -21.47 -3.48 7.43
N ALA A 224 -20.13 -3.48 7.49
CA ALA A 224 -19.44 -3.79 8.74
C ALA A 224 -19.99 -2.90 9.88
N ASP A 225 -20.42 -3.50 10.98
CA ASP A 225 -21.13 -2.81 12.07
C ASP A 225 -20.26 -1.86 12.89
N GLY A 226 -18.93 -1.95 12.75
CA GLY A 226 -17.99 -1.18 13.58
C GLY A 226 -17.78 -1.76 14.98
N SER A 227 -18.08 -3.05 15.19
CA SER A 227 -17.75 -3.76 16.43
C SER A 227 -16.27 -3.60 16.79
N ILE A 228 -15.95 -3.31 18.05
CA ILE A 228 -14.56 -3.08 18.45
C ILE A 228 -13.83 -4.42 18.55
N VAL A 229 -12.80 -4.59 17.70
CA VAL A 229 -11.90 -5.74 17.69
C VAL A 229 -10.49 -5.25 17.91
N GLU A 230 -9.78 -5.84 18.87
CA GLU A 230 -8.38 -5.49 19.18
C GLU A 230 -7.51 -5.57 17.91
N GLY A 231 -6.85 -4.45 17.57
CA GLY A 231 -6.03 -4.33 16.35
C GLY A 231 -6.80 -4.01 15.06
N PHE A 232 -8.13 -3.91 15.10
CA PHE A 232 -9.01 -3.53 13.99
C PHE A 232 -10.09 -2.54 14.47
N GLU A 233 -9.64 -1.50 15.15
CA GLU A 233 -10.49 -0.42 15.64
C GLU A 233 -11.08 0.35 14.45
N ASP A 234 -12.35 0.76 14.57
CA ASP A 234 -13.08 1.57 13.59
C ASP A 234 -13.29 0.97 12.19
N PHE A 235 -13.26 -0.37 12.04
CA PHE A 235 -13.66 -1.00 10.78
C PHE A 235 -15.18 -0.96 10.58
N LYS A 236 -15.66 0.14 9.99
CA LYS A 236 -17.08 0.43 9.75
C LYS A 236 -17.39 0.50 8.26
N GLY A 237 -18.46 -0.18 7.85
CA GLY A 237 -18.96 -0.15 6.48
C GLY A 237 -19.64 1.18 6.16
N MET A 238 -19.98 1.38 4.88
CA MET A 238 -20.67 2.58 4.38
C MET A 238 -22.05 2.80 5.03
N ALA A 239 -22.79 1.71 5.23
CA ALA A 239 -24.12 1.64 5.82
C ALA A 239 -24.10 0.62 6.97
N PRO A 240 -23.52 0.98 8.12
CA PRO A 240 -23.24 0.03 9.20
C PRO A 240 -24.48 -0.56 9.86
N ASP A 241 -25.65 0.06 9.73
CA ASP A 241 -26.91 -0.45 10.30
C ASP A 241 -27.79 -1.14 9.25
N ALA A 242 -27.31 -1.26 8.01
CA ALA A 242 -28.01 -2.02 6.98
C ALA A 242 -27.97 -3.53 7.26
N ASN A 243 -29.04 -4.20 6.83
CA ASN A 243 -29.14 -5.64 6.80
C ASN A 243 -28.67 -6.21 5.46
N LEU A 244 -28.16 -7.43 5.47
CA LEU A 244 -27.59 -8.09 4.31
C LEU A 244 -28.35 -9.36 3.94
N TYR A 245 -28.45 -9.63 2.64
CA TYR A 245 -28.69 -10.98 2.11
C TYR A 245 -27.43 -11.56 1.50
N ALA A 246 -27.15 -12.83 1.81
CA ALA A 246 -26.06 -13.61 1.23
C ALA A 246 -26.55 -14.39 0.01
N VAL A 247 -26.41 -13.83 -1.20
CA VAL A 247 -26.87 -14.47 -2.43
C VAL A 247 -25.68 -15.05 -3.17
N LYS A 248 -25.44 -16.35 -2.97
CA LYS A 248 -24.27 -17.04 -3.49
C LYS A 248 -24.50 -17.49 -4.93
N VAL A 249 -23.83 -16.84 -5.88
CA VAL A 249 -23.88 -17.14 -7.32
C VAL A 249 -22.51 -17.46 -7.92
N LEU A 250 -21.46 -17.39 -7.09
CA LEU A 250 -20.11 -17.83 -7.41
C LEU A 250 -19.70 -18.92 -6.40
N SER A 251 -19.00 -19.96 -6.88
CA SER A 251 -18.46 -21.03 -6.07
C SER A 251 -17.31 -20.53 -5.18
N ASP A 252 -16.79 -21.41 -4.32
CA ASP A 252 -15.65 -21.10 -3.45
C ASP A 252 -14.36 -20.80 -4.24
N GLU A 253 -14.29 -21.22 -5.51
CA GLU A 253 -13.23 -20.86 -6.45
C GLU A 253 -13.49 -19.54 -7.21
N GLY A 254 -14.55 -18.80 -6.87
CA GLY A 254 -14.91 -17.54 -7.51
C GLY A 254 -15.51 -17.69 -8.91
N LYS A 255 -16.09 -18.86 -9.24
CA LYS A 255 -16.64 -19.16 -10.56
C LYS A 255 -18.15 -19.28 -10.53
N GLY A 256 -18.84 -18.82 -11.57
CA GLY A 256 -20.28 -19.01 -11.69
C GLY A 256 -20.79 -18.85 -13.11
N TYR A 257 -22.11 -18.93 -13.23
CA TYR A 257 -22.80 -18.79 -14.50
C TYR A 257 -23.74 -17.59 -14.50
N SER A 258 -23.90 -16.97 -15.67
CA SER A 258 -24.90 -15.92 -15.89
C SER A 258 -26.31 -16.31 -15.46
N SER A 259 -26.68 -17.59 -15.58
CA SER A 259 -27.97 -18.11 -15.10
C SER A 259 -28.11 -18.06 -13.58
N TRP A 260 -27.03 -18.32 -12.83
CA TRP A 260 -27.02 -18.20 -11.38
C TRP A 260 -27.12 -16.74 -10.95
N VAL A 261 -26.39 -15.85 -11.64
CA VAL A 261 -26.49 -14.40 -11.42
C VAL A 261 -27.92 -13.90 -11.66
N ILE A 262 -28.58 -14.32 -12.75
CA ILE A 262 -29.99 -13.98 -13.02
C ILE A 262 -30.90 -14.50 -11.89
N GLY A 263 -30.72 -15.76 -11.47
CA GLY A 263 -31.47 -16.33 -10.35
C GLY A 263 -31.29 -15.54 -9.05
N GLY A 264 -30.06 -15.09 -8.76
CA GLY A 264 -29.76 -14.24 -7.62
C GLY A 264 -30.45 -12.88 -7.68
N ILE A 265 -30.49 -12.24 -8.86
CA ILE A 265 -31.20 -10.98 -9.07
C ILE A 265 -32.71 -11.18 -8.86
N GLU A 266 -33.29 -12.20 -9.48
CA GLU A 266 -34.73 -12.50 -9.35
C GLU A 266 -35.12 -12.76 -7.89
N TRP A 267 -34.34 -13.56 -7.18
CA TRP A 267 -34.57 -13.84 -5.76
C TRP A 267 -34.42 -12.60 -4.88
N SER A 268 -33.48 -11.71 -5.19
CA SER A 268 -33.31 -10.45 -4.43
C SER A 268 -34.53 -9.52 -4.58
N VAL A 269 -35.19 -9.54 -5.74
CA VAL A 269 -36.40 -8.74 -6.01
C VAL A 269 -37.67 -9.41 -5.46
N ASN A 270 -37.69 -10.74 -5.42
CA ASN A 270 -38.84 -11.53 -4.98
C ASN A 270 -38.39 -12.84 -4.31
N PRO A 271 -37.96 -12.79 -3.04
CA PRO A 271 -37.50 -13.97 -2.32
C PRO A 271 -38.69 -14.89 -2.00
N ASP A 272 -38.48 -16.20 -2.11
CA ASP A 272 -39.52 -17.23 -2.04
C ASP A 272 -39.75 -17.81 -0.63
N ASP A 273 -39.01 -17.34 0.36
CA ASP A 273 -38.97 -17.83 1.75
C ASP A 273 -39.67 -16.89 2.76
N GLY A 274 -40.39 -15.88 2.28
CA GLY A 274 -41.09 -14.90 3.11
C GLY A 274 -40.21 -13.73 3.58
N LEU A 275 -38.97 -13.65 3.12
CA LEU A 275 -38.12 -12.48 3.29
C LEU A 275 -38.67 -11.26 2.51
N ALA A 276 -38.24 -10.07 2.90
CA ALA A 276 -38.60 -8.85 2.19
C ALA A 276 -37.76 -8.68 0.92
N ARG A 277 -38.29 -7.97 -0.08
CA ARG A 277 -37.51 -7.51 -1.24
C ARG A 277 -36.30 -6.70 -0.77
N ALA A 278 -35.15 -6.88 -1.41
CA ALA A 278 -33.99 -6.02 -1.18
C ALA A 278 -34.19 -4.61 -1.76
N ASP A 279 -33.72 -3.60 -1.05
CA ASP A 279 -33.74 -2.20 -1.50
C ASP A 279 -32.56 -1.90 -2.44
N VAL A 280 -31.43 -2.56 -2.20
CA VAL A 280 -30.19 -2.43 -2.98
C VAL A 280 -29.66 -3.81 -3.37
N ILE A 281 -29.16 -3.94 -4.58
CA ILE A 281 -28.40 -5.10 -5.05
C ILE A 281 -26.97 -4.66 -5.38
N ASN A 282 -25.99 -5.30 -4.76
CA ASN A 282 -24.59 -5.17 -5.11
C ASN A 282 -24.09 -6.40 -5.86
N MET A 283 -23.44 -6.18 -7.02
CA MET A 283 -22.79 -7.21 -7.83
C MET A 283 -21.34 -6.83 -8.13
N SER A 284 -20.41 -7.34 -7.34
CA SER A 284 -18.96 -7.19 -7.55
C SER A 284 -18.41 -8.30 -8.47
N LEU A 285 -19.13 -8.55 -9.56
CA LEU A 285 -18.85 -9.62 -10.52
C LEU A 285 -19.16 -9.14 -11.93
N GLY A 286 -18.66 -9.87 -12.92
CA GLY A 286 -18.95 -9.58 -14.31
C GLY A 286 -18.47 -10.68 -15.25
N ALA A 287 -19.08 -10.74 -16.43
CA ALA A 287 -18.57 -11.54 -17.53
C ALA A 287 -17.63 -10.66 -18.38
N SER A 288 -16.32 -10.88 -18.23
CA SER A 288 -15.27 -10.13 -18.93
C SER A 288 -15.57 -10.00 -20.43
N TYR A 289 -15.39 -8.80 -20.97
CA TYR A 289 -15.62 -8.45 -22.39
C TYR A 289 -17.07 -8.56 -22.90
N LEU A 290 -18.05 -8.91 -22.05
CA LEU A 290 -19.46 -8.88 -22.44
C LEU A 290 -20.05 -7.49 -22.24
N THR A 291 -19.81 -6.63 -23.23
CA THR A 291 -20.11 -5.20 -23.16
C THR A 291 -21.52 -4.84 -23.62
N SER A 292 -22.31 -5.82 -24.07
CA SER A 292 -23.65 -5.59 -24.61
C SER A 292 -24.68 -5.37 -23.49
N PRO A 293 -25.44 -4.26 -23.51
CA PRO A 293 -26.59 -4.07 -22.63
C PRO A 293 -27.73 -5.09 -22.86
N GLY A 294 -27.71 -5.79 -24.00
CA GLY A 294 -28.63 -6.88 -24.32
C GLY A 294 -28.17 -8.25 -23.81
N TYR A 295 -27.10 -8.32 -23.02
CA TYR A 295 -26.71 -9.58 -22.38
C TYR A 295 -27.68 -9.91 -21.23
N PRO A 296 -28.06 -11.18 -21.02
CA PRO A 296 -29.12 -11.54 -20.07
C PRO A 296 -28.95 -11.02 -18.64
N THR A 297 -27.73 -10.97 -18.09
CA THR A 297 -27.51 -10.42 -16.74
C THR A 297 -27.72 -8.90 -16.67
N ALA A 298 -27.38 -8.16 -17.73
CA ALA A 298 -27.64 -6.72 -17.83
C ALA A 298 -29.15 -6.43 -18.00
N MET A 299 -29.86 -7.27 -18.76
CA MET A 299 -31.33 -7.18 -18.90
C MET A 299 -32.02 -7.44 -17.55
N ALA A 300 -31.60 -8.47 -16.81
CA ALA A 300 -32.14 -8.77 -15.49
C ALA A 300 -31.86 -7.65 -14.48
N ALA A 301 -30.64 -7.11 -14.49
CA ALA A 301 -30.26 -5.98 -13.63
C ALA A 301 -31.09 -4.72 -13.93
N ASN A 302 -31.31 -4.40 -15.21
CA ASN A 302 -32.21 -3.31 -15.61
C ASN A 302 -33.66 -3.54 -15.13
N ALA A 303 -34.19 -4.75 -15.26
CA ALA A 303 -35.54 -5.06 -14.80
C ALA A 303 -35.69 -4.93 -13.27
N ALA A 304 -34.66 -5.30 -12.51
CA ALA A 304 -34.62 -5.07 -11.06
C ALA A 304 -34.61 -3.58 -10.72
N ALA A 305 -33.83 -2.78 -11.47
CA ALA A 305 -33.82 -1.32 -11.34
C ALA A 305 -35.19 -0.68 -11.63
N GLU A 306 -35.86 -1.11 -12.71
CA GLU A 306 -37.22 -0.66 -13.05
C GLU A 306 -38.26 -1.04 -11.98
N ALA A 307 -38.02 -2.13 -11.24
CA ALA A 307 -38.85 -2.58 -10.14
C ALA A 307 -38.62 -1.80 -8.83
N GLY A 308 -37.77 -0.77 -8.86
CA GLY A 308 -37.51 0.13 -7.74
C GLY A 308 -36.35 -0.27 -6.83
N VAL A 309 -35.55 -1.26 -7.22
CA VAL A 309 -34.34 -1.68 -6.48
C VAL A 309 -33.13 -0.91 -7.00
N ILE A 310 -32.28 -0.36 -6.15
CA ILE A 310 -31.04 0.27 -6.61
C ILE A 310 -30.05 -0.83 -6.98
N VAL A 311 -29.57 -0.86 -8.22
CA VAL A 311 -28.62 -1.88 -8.69
C VAL A 311 -27.26 -1.27 -8.93
N VAL A 312 -26.25 -1.79 -8.22
CA VAL A 312 -24.85 -1.36 -8.32
C VAL A 312 -24.00 -2.53 -8.79
N ALA A 313 -23.18 -2.31 -9.82
CA ALA A 313 -22.30 -3.35 -10.34
C ALA A 313 -20.92 -2.80 -10.71
N SER A 314 -19.88 -3.60 -10.50
CA SER A 314 -18.51 -3.23 -10.89
C SER A 314 -18.37 -3.11 -12.41
N ALA A 315 -17.64 -2.11 -12.89
CA ALA A 315 -17.38 -1.90 -14.31
C ALA A 315 -16.58 -3.06 -14.95
N GLY A 316 -15.70 -3.70 -14.16
CA GLY A 316 -14.75 -4.71 -14.60
C GLY A 316 -13.30 -4.26 -14.42
N ASN A 317 -12.37 -5.23 -14.44
CA ASN A 317 -10.94 -5.02 -14.19
C ASN A 317 -10.08 -5.20 -15.47
N GLU A 318 -10.72 -5.34 -16.63
CA GLU A 318 -10.10 -5.62 -17.93
C GLU A 318 -9.55 -4.37 -18.63
N GLY A 319 -9.26 -3.29 -17.88
CA GLY A 319 -9.02 -1.92 -18.38
C GLY A 319 -7.93 -1.71 -19.44
N GLN A 320 -7.15 -2.74 -19.78
CA GLN A 320 -6.08 -2.68 -20.80
C GLN A 320 -6.54 -3.01 -22.23
N ASP A 321 -7.73 -3.61 -22.43
CA ASP A 321 -8.21 -4.07 -23.75
C ASP A 321 -9.60 -3.52 -24.12
N PHE A 322 -9.69 -2.70 -25.18
CA PHE A 322 -10.99 -2.18 -25.63
C PHE A 322 -11.80 -3.26 -26.38
N PRO A 323 -13.10 -3.46 -26.07
CA PRO A 323 -13.91 -2.83 -25.02
C PRO A 323 -13.82 -3.54 -23.65
N THR A 324 -13.77 -2.77 -22.56
CA THR A 324 -13.34 -3.22 -21.20
C THR A 324 -14.47 -3.44 -20.19
N SER A 325 -15.72 -3.09 -20.49
CA SER A 325 -16.84 -3.21 -19.53
C SER A 325 -17.44 -4.61 -19.50
N SER A 326 -18.06 -4.99 -18.38
CA SER A 326 -18.66 -6.32 -18.19
C SER A 326 -20.13 -6.27 -17.78
N ALA A 327 -20.98 -7.09 -18.39
CA ALA A 327 -22.33 -7.33 -17.89
C ALA A 327 -22.24 -8.04 -16.52
N PRO A 328 -23.03 -7.64 -15.51
CA PRO A 328 -24.28 -6.87 -15.58
C PRO A 328 -24.16 -5.34 -15.60
N SER A 329 -22.98 -4.75 -15.41
CA SER A 329 -22.83 -3.29 -15.24
C SER A 329 -23.12 -2.46 -16.50
N THR A 330 -23.32 -3.12 -17.64
CA THR A 330 -23.70 -2.50 -18.92
C THR A 330 -25.19 -2.18 -19.04
N GLY A 331 -26.01 -2.57 -18.05
CA GLY A 331 -27.41 -2.18 -17.99
C GLY A 331 -27.57 -0.66 -17.87
N SER A 332 -28.41 -0.06 -18.71
CA SER A 332 -28.63 1.39 -18.76
C SER A 332 -29.20 2.02 -17.48
N GLN A 333 -29.79 1.23 -16.59
CA GLN A 333 -30.32 1.66 -15.30
C GLN A 333 -29.47 1.17 -14.11
N VAL A 334 -28.32 0.55 -14.40
CA VAL A 334 -27.38 0.05 -13.39
C VAL A 334 -26.33 1.11 -13.11
N ILE A 335 -26.01 1.31 -11.83
CA ILE A 335 -24.89 2.16 -11.41
C ILE A 335 -23.61 1.35 -11.63
N SER A 336 -22.90 1.65 -12.73
CA SER A 336 -21.61 1.05 -13.06
C SER A 336 -20.48 1.80 -12.34
N VAL A 337 -19.73 1.08 -11.49
CA VAL A 337 -18.71 1.69 -10.61
C VAL A 337 -17.30 1.34 -11.09
N ALA A 338 -16.49 2.37 -11.37
CA ALA A 338 -15.06 2.26 -11.64
C ALA A 338 -14.24 2.39 -10.35
N SER A 339 -12.96 2.01 -10.38
CA SER A 339 -12.04 2.15 -9.25
C SER A 339 -11.05 3.29 -9.46
N TYR A 340 -10.75 4.02 -8.38
CA TYR A 340 -9.73 5.06 -8.30
C TYR A 340 -8.98 4.90 -6.98
N GLY A 341 -7.65 5.09 -7.01
CA GLY A 341 -6.82 5.10 -5.80
C GLY A 341 -6.32 6.50 -5.50
N TYR A 342 -6.64 7.02 -4.31
CA TYR A 342 -6.01 8.20 -3.73
C TYR A 342 -4.94 7.75 -2.73
N ILE A 343 -3.67 7.93 -3.06
CA ILE A 343 -2.59 7.91 -2.05
C ILE A 343 -2.28 9.39 -1.86
N GLN A 344 -2.68 9.99 -0.74
CA GLN A 344 -2.14 11.28 -0.34
C GLN A 344 -0.84 10.98 0.42
N PRO A 345 0.34 11.14 -0.21
CA PRO A 345 1.59 10.89 0.50
C PRO A 345 1.75 11.92 1.61
N ALA A 346 2.08 11.47 2.82
CA ALA A 346 2.62 12.36 3.83
C ALA A 346 3.94 12.94 3.30
N TYR A 347 4.20 14.21 3.59
CA TYR A 347 5.49 14.84 3.29
C TYR A 347 5.91 15.71 4.46
N ILE A 348 7.22 15.88 4.61
CA ILE A 348 7.83 16.78 5.61
C ILE A 348 8.45 17.95 4.86
N SER A 349 8.10 19.17 5.23
CA SER A 349 8.73 20.37 4.68
C SER A 349 9.97 20.73 5.47
N VAL A 350 11.09 20.96 4.78
CA VAL A 350 12.38 21.35 5.37
C VAL A 350 12.84 22.63 4.68
N GLY A 351 12.51 23.79 5.26
CA GLY A 351 12.64 25.09 4.59
C GLY A 351 11.78 25.16 3.31
N GLU A 352 12.41 25.35 2.14
CA GLU A 352 11.72 25.37 0.83
C GLU A 352 11.65 23.98 0.15
N ASN A 353 12.20 22.93 0.78
CA ASN A 353 12.23 21.57 0.21
C ASN A 353 11.18 20.67 0.86
N GLU A 354 10.79 19.62 0.15
CA GLU A 354 9.80 18.63 0.62
C GLU A 354 10.39 17.22 0.54
N ILE A 355 10.20 16.45 1.62
CA ILE A 355 10.53 15.03 1.70
C ILE A 355 9.23 14.25 1.57
N TRP A 356 9.08 13.48 0.50
CA TRP A 356 7.84 12.74 0.17
C TRP A 356 7.88 11.26 0.57
N ASP A 357 9.07 10.74 0.91
CA ASP A 357 9.28 9.39 1.39
C ASP A 357 9.09 9.37 2.92
N VAL A 358 7.84 9.54 3.36
CA VAL A 358 7.44 9.66 4.77
C VAL A 358 6.37 8.63 5.08
N MET A 359 6.54 7.89 6.17
CA MET A 359 5.50 7.02 6.70
C MET A 359 5.03 7.57 8.05
N PRO A 360 3.78 8.05 8.15
CA PRO A 360 3.24 8.53 9.41
C PRO A 360 2.90 7.35 10.35
N SER A 361 2.94 7.61 11.65
CA SER A 361 2.30 6.79 12.67
C SER A 361 0.78 6.94 12.62
N ASP A 362 0.06 6.04 13.27
CA ASP A 362 -1.41 6.10 13.41
C ASP A 362 -1.89 7.18 14.43
N CYS A 363 -0.97 7.97 15.03
CA CYS A 363 -1.32 9.06 15.95
C CYS A 363 -1.75 10.33 15.19
N PRO A 364 -2.89 10.99 15.55
CA PRO A 364 -3.37 12.19 14.87
C PRO A 364 -2.36 13.34 14.85
N GLU A 365 -2.46 14.20 13.82
CA GLU A 365 -1.65 15.42 13.72
C GLU A 365 -1.89 16.36 14.92
N PRO A 366 -0.87 17.14 15.34
CA PRO A 366 -1.02 18.04 16.46
C PRO A 366 -1.85 19.27 16.07
N ASP A 367 -2.66 19.79 17.00
CA ASP A 367 -3.47 21.01 16.78
C ASP A 367 -2.59 22.26 16.51
N GLU A 368 -1.34 22.23 16.97
CA GLU A 368 -0.35 23.30 16.81
C GLU A 368 0.78 22.85 15.87
N LEU A 369 1.14 23.72 14.91
CA LEU A 369 2.29 23.46 14.04
C LEU A 369 3.60 23.57 14.82
N PRO A 370 4.54 22.64 14.62
CA PRO A 370 5.86 22.72 15.25
C PRO A 370 6.62 23.95 14.75
N HIS A 371 7.30 24.63 15.66
CA HIS A 371 8.08 25.83 15.33
C HIS A 371 9.60 25.57 15.26
N GLY A 372 10.00 24.32 15.03
CA GLY A 372 11.39 23.90 14.86
C GLY A 372 11.61 22.40 15.09
N ILE A 373 12.84 21.96 14.87
CA ILE A 373 13.28 20.57 15.04
C ILE A 373 14.60 20.50 15.80
N VAL A 374 14.78 19.48 16.63
CA VAL A 374 16.02 19.26 17.41
C VAL A 374 16.46 17.81 17.34
N CYS A 375 17.75 17.57 17.09
CA CYS A 375 18.32 16.23 17.11
C CYS A 375 18.50 15.73 18.54
N ALA A 376 17.83 14.62 18.86
CA ALA A 376 17.87 13.93 20.15
C ALA A 376 18.61 12.58 20.06
N GLY A 377 19.55 12.43 19.13
CA GLY A 377 20.40 11.24 19.01
C GLY A 377 19.60 9.95 18.80
N LEU A 378 19.75 8.98 19.70
CA LEU A 378 18.95 7.75 19.70
C LEU A 378 17.70 7.85 20.58
N GLY A 379 17.36 9.00 21.15
CA GLY A 379 16.16 9.15 21.99
C GLY A 379 16.16 8.25 23.23
N ARG A 380 17.34 7.91 23.76
CA ARG A 380 17.49 7.05 24.94
C ARG A 380 17.36 7.85 26.23
N TYR A 381 16.67 7.27 27.19
CA TYR A 381 16.61 7.78 28.56
C TYR A 381 16.62 6.59 29.52
N ASP A 382 17.68 6.46 30.32
CA ASP A 382 17.82 5.47 31.38
C ASP A 382 18.62 6.10 32.52
N GLU A 383 17.91 6.48 33.60
CA GLU A 383 18.50 7.08 34.79
C GLU A 383 19.47 6.13 35.51
N VAL A 384 19.23 4.82 35.47
CA VAL A 384 20.04 3.80 36.15
C VAL A 384 21.33 3.54 35.39
N ALA A 385 21.27 3.54 34.05
CA ALA A 385 22.44 3.42 33.18
C ALA A 385 23.18 4.74 32.95
N GLY A 386 22.61 5.88 33.39
CA GLY A 386 23.18 7.21 33.18
C GLY A 386 23.14 7.67 31.73
N ILE A 387 22.16 7.19 30.96
CA ILE A 387 21.98 7.53 29.54
C ILE A 387 20.86 8.56 29.43
N ASN A 388 21.14 9.72 28.83
CA ASN A 388 20.14 10.73 28.54
C ASN A 388 20.50 11.47 27.26
N ASP A 389 19.94 11.04 26.13
CA ASP A 389 20.14 11.71 24.84
C ASP A 389 19.41 13.07 24.75
N PHE A 390 18.60 13.40 25.76
CA PHE A 390 17.86 14.66 25.88
C PHE A 390 18.54 15.69 26.79
N GLU A 391 19.73 15.38 27.31
CA GLU A 391 20.45 16.31 28.18
C GLU A 391 20.86 17.59 27.42
N GLY A 392 20.37 18.74 27.88
CA GLY A 392 20.74 20.05 27.34
C GLY A 392 20.03 20.45 26.04
N ILE A 393 18.99 19.72 25.63
CA ILE A 393 18.12 20.11 24.50
C ILE A 393 16.75 20.58 24.98
N ASP A 394 16.13 21.51 24.24
CA ASP A 394 14.79 22.03 24.50
C ASP A 394 13.85 21.63 23.36
N LEU A 395 12.91 20.74 23.67
CA LEU A 395 11.93 20.19 22.73
C LEU A 395 10.55 20.85 22.81
N THR A 396 10.34 21.82 23.72
CA THR A 396 9.05 22.48 23.92
C THR A 396 8.53 23.07 22.61
N GLY A 397 7.41 22.54 22.09
CA GLY A 397 6.77 23.01 20.85
C GLY A 397 7.52 22.64 19.55
N LYS A 398 8.45 21.68 19.61
CA LYS A 398 9.33 21.29 18.49
C LYS A 398 9.20 19.81 18.14
N ILE A 399 9.75 19.46 16.98
CA ILE A 399 9.93 18.07 16.51
C ILE A 399 11.21 17.48 17.12
N ALA A 400 11.13 16.27 17.67
CA ALA A 400 12.31 15.49 18.03
C ALA A 400 12.80 14.65 16.84
N LEU A 401 14.00 14.94 16.33
CA LEU A 401 14.68 14.13 15.32
C LEU A 401 15.55 13.06 16.00
N MET A 402 15.24 11.79 15.77
CA MET A 402 15.92 10.66 16.41
C MET A 402 16.30 9.61 15.38
N GLN A 403 17.38 8.86 15.58
CA GLN A 403 17.66 7.70 14.75
C GLN A 403 17.10 6.43 15.39
N ARG A 404 16.65 5.51 14.54
CA ARG A 404 16.31 4.13 14.94
C ARG A 404 17.50 3.44 15.62
N GLY A 405 17.24 2.70 16.70
CA GLY A 405 18.24 1.88 17.40
C GLY A 405 18.12 1.91 18.93
N GLU A 406 18.63 0.87 19.60
CA GLU A 406 18.72 0.70 21.07
C GLU A 406 17.41 0.67 21.89
N SER A 407 16.48 1.59 21.67
CA SER A 407 15.16 1.66 22.34
C SER A 407 14.01 1.40 21.37
N ALA A 408 12.84 1.01 21.91
CA ALA A 408 11.62 0.87 21.12
C ALA A 408 11.17 2.23 20.55
N PHE A 409 10.45 2.23 19.42
CA PHE A 409 9.96 3.48 18.82
C PHE A 409 9.01 4.23 19.75
N THR A 410 8.08 3.51 20.38
CA THR A 410 7.14 4.07 21.35
C THR A 410 7.85 4.68 22.55
N GLU A 411 8.91 4.03 23.04
CA GLU A 411 9.75 4.53 24.14
C GLU A 411 10.50 5.80 23.75
N LYS A 412 11.14 5.85 22.57
CA LYS A 412 11.80 7.07 22.05
C LYS A 412 10.83 8.24 21.98
N VAL A 413 9.64 7.97 21.45
CA VAL A 413 8.59 8.97 21.27
C VAL A 413 8.04 9.42 22.63
N GLN A 414 7.85 8.51 23.59
CA GLN A 414 7.49 8.86 24.95
C GLN A 414 8.55 9.74 25.61
N ASN A 415 9.83 9.36 25.53
CA ASN A 415 10.92 10.13 26.10
C ASN A 415 10.97 11.54 25.50
N ALA A 416 10.74 11.69 24.19
CA ALA A 416 10.65 12.99 23.54
C ALA A 416 9.43 13.81 24.03
N ALA A 417 8.27 13.16 24.18
CA ALA A 417 7.05 13.78 24.70
C ALA A 417 7.25 14.32 26.12
N ASP A 418 7.92 13.55 26.99
CA ASP A 418 8.23 13.94 28.37
C ASP A 418 9.13 15.19 28.46
N GLN A 419 9.85 15.51 27.37
CA GLN A 419 10.67 16.72 27.23
C GLN A 419 9.96 17.86 26.49
N GLY A 420 8.67 17.70 26.17
CA GLY A 420 7.82 18.74 25.57
C GLY A 420 7.78 18.75 24.04
N ALA A 421 8.28 17.70 23.37
CA ALA A 421 8.10 17.54 21.93
C ALA A 421 6.62 17.41 21.57
N ILE A 422 6.22 17.98 20.43
CA ILE A 422 4.84 17.87 19.92
C ILE A 422 4.71 16.93 18.72
N ALA A 423 5.85 16.53 18.14
CA ALA A 423 5.97 15.59 17.03
C ALA A 423 7.36 14.91 17.08
N ALA A 424 7.51 13.76 16.42
CA ALA A 424 8.79 13.08 16.29
C ALA A 424 9.07 12.67 14.85
N ILE A 425 10.32 12.80 14.41
CA ILE A 425 10.81 12.21 13.17
C ILE A 425 11.87 11.18 13.53
N ILE A 426 11.64 9.93 13.17
CA ILE A 426 12.61 8.86 13.35
C ILE A 426 13.21 8.52 11.99
N PHE A 427 14.49 8.80 11.80
CA PHE A 427 15.19 8.38 10.60
C PHE A 427 15.83 7.02 10.79
N ASN A 428 15.85 6.23 9.73
CA ASN A 428 16.34 4.87 9.78
C ASN A 428 17.84 4.84 10.11
N ASN A 429 18.31 3.75 10.69
CA ASN A 429 19.74 3.45 10.84
C ASN A 429 20.27 2.55 9.70
N GLU A 430 19.46 2.32 8.69
CA GLU A 430 19.80 1.63 7.45
C GLU A 430 19.15 2.35 6.26
N PRO A 431 19.62 2.16 5.02
CA PRO A 431 18.97 2.70 3.82
C PRO A 431 17.53 2.26 3.68
N GLY A 432 16.73 3.14 3.08
CA GLY A 432 15.33 2.89 2.80
C GLY A 432 14.40 3.17 3.98
N LEU A 433 13.11 3.05 3.70
CA LEU A 433 12.03 3.35 4.64
C LEU A 433 11.79 2.19 5.60
N PHE A 434 11.18 2.52 6.74
CA PHE A 434 10.77 1.55 7.75
C PHE A 434 9.42 1.93 8.33
N GLY A 435 8.63 0.93 8.70
CA GLY A 435 7.42 1.14 9.48
C GLY A 435 7.74 1.24 10.97
N MET A 436 6.97 2.04 11.68
CA MET A 436 7.00 2.12 13.13
C MET A 436 5.80 1.36 13.69
N ALA A 437 6.04 0.44 14.62
CA ALA A 437 4.97 -0.33 15.27
C ALA A 437 4.81 0.12 16.72
N GLY A 438 3.55 0.15 17.18
CA GLY A 438 3.15 0.50 18.54
C GLY A 438 2.25 1.72 18.61
N GLU A 439 1.74 2.01 19.81
CA GLU A 439 0.94 3.20 20.09
C GLU A 439 1.86 4.38 20.43
N PHE A 440 1.64 5.51 19.76
CA PHE A 440 2.46 6.70 19.91
C PHE A 440 1.70 7.80 20.65
N VAL A 441 2.34 8.39 21.65
CA VAL A 441 1.77 9.48 22.46
C VAL A 441 1.79 10.86 21.76
N LEU A 442 2.53 10.96 20.66
CA LEU A 442 2.56 12.12 19.77
C LEU A 442 2.75 11.66 18.31
N PRO A 443 2.35 12.46 17.32
CA PRO A 443 2.52 12.13 15.91
C PRO A 443 3.99 11.90 15.58
N ALA A 444 4.28 10.71 15.06
CA ALA A 444 5.62 10.29 14.70
C ALA A 444 5.70 9.97 13.20
N TYR A 445 6.81 10.32 12.57
CA TYR A 445 7.04 10.07 11.15
C TYR A 445 8.35 9.33 10.96
N SER A 446 8.34 8.26 10.15
CA SER A 446 9.56 7.58 9.76
C SER A 446 10.03 8.01 8.38
N ILE A 447 11.33 8.24 8.28
CA ILE A 447 12.02 8.63 7.04
C ILE A 447 13.27 7.77 6.83
N SER A 448 13.78 7.76 5.60
CA SER A 448 14.99 7.01 5.28
C SER A 448 16.23 7.59 5.99
N LEU A 449 17.31 6.80 6.07
CA LEU A 449 18.59 7.28 6.58
C LEU A 449 19.11 8.49 5.80
N GLU A 450 18.94 8.51 4.48
CA GLU A 450 19.39 9.60 3.61
C GLU A 450 18.63 10.90 3.92
N ASN A 451 17.32 10.81 4.11
CA ASN A 451 16.49 11.95 4.48
C ASN A 451 16.81 12.46 5.89
N GLY A 452 17.08 11.56 6.84
CA GLY A 452 17.56 11.93 8.17
C GLY A 452 18.93 12.64 8.13
N ALA A 453 19.87 12.11 7.36
CA ALA A 453 21.18 12.73 7.16
C ALA A 453 21.07 14.09 6.48
N TYR A 454 20.14 14.26 5.54
CA TYR A 454 19.82 15.54 4.91
C TYR A 454 19.33 16.56 5.95
N ILE A 455 18.34 16.22 6.78
CA ILE A 455 17.84 17.12 7.84
C ILE A 455 18.96 17.47 8.82
N LEU A 456 19.80 16.51 9.22
CA LEU A 456 20.97 16.76 10.08
C LEU A 456 21.97 17.72 9.43
N SER A 457 22.19 17.60 8.12
CA SER A 457 23.06 18.53 7.40
C SER A 457 22.50 19.95 7.39
N CYS A 458 21.20 20.11 7.18
CA CYS A 458 20.51 21.40 7.25
C CYS A 458 20.56 21.99 8.65
N LEU A 459 20.38 21.19 9.70
CA LEU A 459 20.46 21.64 11.10
C LEU A 459 21.86 22.13 11.50
N ASN A 460 22.92 21.57 10.92
CA ASN A 460 24.28 22.05 11.14
C ASN A 460 24.54 23.41 10.49
N GLU A 461 23.83 23.72 9.40
CA GLU A 461 23.94 25.00 8.69
C GLU A 461 23.03 26.08 9.29
N ASP A 462 21.80 25.71 9.67
CA ASP A 462 20.81 26.58 10.30
C ASP A 462 20.18 25.90 11.54
N PRO A 463 20.63 26.26 12.76
CA PRO A 463 20.04 25.74 14.00
C PRO A 463 18.60 26.19 14.25
N LEU A 464 18.06 27.15 13.46
CA LEU A 464 16.68 27.64 13.53
C LEU A 464 15.79 27.07 12.41
N LEU A 465 16.27 26.03 11.72
CA LEU A 465 15.57 25.35 10.63
C LEU A 465 14.11 25.07 10.98
N GLN A 466 13.21 25.59 10.15
CA GLN A 466 11.78 25.30 10.23
C GLN A 466 11.50 23.98 9.52
N VAL A 467 10.86 23.06 10.24
CA VAL A 467 10.38 21.79 9.72
C VAL A 467 8.92 21.64 10.16
N THR A 468 8.05 21.31 9.22
CA THR A 468 6.61 21.11 9.46
C THR A 468 6.13 19.82 8.84
#